data_AF-A0AAQ4EA28-F1
#
_entry.id   AF-A0AAQ4EA28-F1
#
_cell.length_a   1.000
_cell.length_b   1.000
_cell.length_c   1.000
_cell.angle_alpha   90.00
_cell.angle_beta   90.00
_cell.angle_gamma   90.00
#
_symmetry.space_group_name_H-M   'P 1'
#
loop_
_entity.id
_entity.type
_entity.pdbx_description
1 polymer ?
#
loop_
_entity_poly.entity_id
_entity_poly.type
_entity_poly.pdbx_seq_one_letter_code
_entity_poly.pdbx_strand_id
1 'polypeptide(L)'
;MKEGQRDIYYLAAPSRQLAEASPYFEAVRSRDVEVLFCLEPYDELVLAQLRQFGRKSITSVEKEMRRDAEEAHEEPEEVRGLAEWLKAELGPMVHKREMILTKVSQLTVR
;
A
#
# COMPACT_ATOMS: atom_id res chain seq x y z
N MET A 1 -8.08 -15.99 -12.77
CA MET A 1 -6.96 -16.15 -11.82
C MET A 1 -6.00 -17.18 -12.36
N LYS A 2 -4.71 -16.86 -12.38
CA LYS A 2 -3.68 -17.79 -12.85
C LYS A 2 -3.67 -19.10 -12.06
N GLU A 3 -3.33 -20.18 -12.74
CA GLU A 3 -3.05 -21.46 -12.09
C GLU A 3 -1.89 -21.27 -11.09
N GLY A 4 -2.18 -21.38 -9.80
CA GLY A 4 -1.22 -21.14 -8.71
C GLY A 4 -1.49 -19.90 -7.85
N GLN A 5 -2.38 -18.99 -8.27
CA GLN A 5 -2.75 -17.82 -7.47
C GLN A 5 -3.58 -18.25 -6.23
N ARG A 6 -2.97 -18.20 -5.04
CA ARG A 6 -3.59 -18.60 -3.77
C ARG A 6 -4.40 -17.49 -3.12
N ASP A 7 -4.04 -16.24 -3.38
CA ASP A 7 -4.65 -15.07 -2.75
C ASP A 7 -5.30 -14.13 -3.79
N ILE A 8 -6.34 -13.43 -3.36
CA ILE A 8 -7.08 -12.43 -4.12
C ILE A 8 -6.49 -11.07 -3.76
N TYR A 9 -5.85 -10.42 -4.72
CA TYR A 9 -5.28 -9.09 -4.52
C TYR A 9 -6.29 -8.01 -4.86
N TYR A 10 -6.39 -6.98 -4.02
CA TYR A 10 -7.18 -5.79 -4.31
C TYR A 10 -6.38 -4.50 -4.13
N LEU A 11 -6.77 -3.47 -4.88
CA LEU A 11 -6.22 -2.12 -4.82
C LEU A 11 -7.38 -1.13 -4.70
N ALA A 12 -7.38 -0.36 -3.61
CA ALA A 12 -8.32 0.73 -3.40
C ALA A 12 -7.80 2.02 -4.05
N ALA A 13 -8.58 2.62 -4.95
CA ALA A 13 -8.24 3.88 -5.58
C ALA A 13 -9.51 4.63 -6.00
N PRO A 14 -9.57 5.97 -5.87
CA PRO A 14 -10.80 6.73 -6.16
C PRO A 14 -11.18 6.77 -7.65
N SER A 15 -10.29 6.35 -8.55
CA SER A 15 -10.60 6.19 -9.97
C SER A 15 -9.76 5.09 -10.60
N ARG A 16 -10.27 4.51 -11.70
CA ARG A 16 -9.57 3.47 -12.45
C ARG A 16 -8.24 3.96 -13.02
N GLN A 17 -8.20 5.18 -13.53
CA GLN A 17 -6.98 5.78 -14.08
C GLN A 17 -5.90 5.91 -13.00
N LEU A 18 -6.28 6.29 -11.77
CA LEU A 18 -5.35 6.38 -10.66
C LEU A 18 -4.90 5.00 -10.16
N ALA A 19 -5.78 3.98 -10.19
CA ALA A 19 -5.38 2.60 -9.90
C ALA A 19 -4.35 2.09 -10.93
N GLU A 20 -4.57 2.31 -12.22
CA GLU A 20 -3.67 1.85 -13.28
C GLU A 20 -2.34 2.61 -13.31
N ALA A 21 -2.33 3.90 -12.94
CA ALA A 21 -1.13 4.71 -12.81
C ALA A 21 -0.43 4.55 -11.44
N SER A 22 -0.95 3.70 -10.56
CA SER A 22 -0.40 3.51 -9.22
C SER A 22 0.91 2.71 -9.29
N PRO A 23 1.97 3.10 -8.56
CA PRO A 23 3.20 2.32 -8.45
C PRO A 23 2.94 0.89 -7.95
N TYR A 24 1.93 0.73 -7.10
CA TYR A 24 1.50 -0.57 -6.59
C TYR A 24 0.99 -1.48 -7.71
N PHE A 25 0.28 -0.94 -8.70
CA PHE A 25 -0.22 -1.73 -9.81
C PHE A 25 0.89 -2.15 -10.78
N GLU A 26 1.89 -1.31 -11.02
CA GLU A 26 3.04 -1.65 -11.88
C GLU A 26 3.81 -2.87 -11.36
N ALA A 27 4.06 -2.91 -10.06
CA ALA A 27 4.78 -4.01 -9.41
C ALA A 27 4.01 -5.34 -9.47
N VAL A 28 2.68 -5.27 -9.53
CA VAL A 28 1.82 -6.45 -9.64
C VAL A 28 1.59 -6.85 -11.10
N ARG A 29 1.59 -5.88 -12.02
CA ARG A 29 1.53 -6.09 -13.46
C ARG A 29 2.74 -6.86 -13.98
N SER A 30 3.93 -6.63 -13.45
CA SER A 30 5.14 -7.38 -13.83
C SER A 30 5.07 -8.86 -13.43
N ARG A 31 4.29 -9.19 -12.39
CA ARG A 31 4.05 -10.56 -11.91
C ARG A 31 2.89 -11.25 -12.62
N ASP A 32 2.17 -10.52 -13.47
CA ASP A 32 1.05 -11.00 -14.26
C ASP A 32 0.01 -11.75 -13.38
N VAL A 33 -0.35 -11.13 -12.25
CA VAL A 33 -1.41 -11.58 -11.35
C VAL A 33 -2.61 -10.65 -11.44
N GLU A 34 -3.80 -11.20 -11.22
CA GLU A 34 -5.05 -10.44 -11.31
C GLU A 34 -5.31 -9.64 -10.02
N VAL A 35 -5.71 -8.37 -10.19
CA VAL A 35 -6.02 -7.43 -9.09
C VAL A 35 -7.44 -6.89 -9.25
N LEU A 36 -8.19 -6.86 -8.16
CA LEU A 36 -9.49 -6.20 -8.05
C LEU A 36 -9.31 -4.70 -7.78
N PHE A 37 -9.92 -3.86 -8.60
CA PHE A 37 -9.98 -2.42 -8.35
C PHE A 37 -11.22 -2.07 -7.54
N CYS A 38 -10.98 -1.52 -6.36
CA CYS A 38 -12.01 -1.02 -5.45
C CYS A 38 -12.07 0.49 -5.60
N LEU A 39 -13.15 0.98 -6.20
CA LEU A 39 -13.31 2.40 -6.49
C LEU A 39 -14.02 3.16 -5.37
N GLU A 40 -14.79 2.43 -4.56
CA GLU A 40 -15.51 3.00 -3.44
C GLU A 40 -14.74 2.78 -2.14
N PRO A 41 -14.68 3.78 -1.24
CA PRO A 41 -13.98 3.65 0.04
C PRO A 41 -14.61 2.58 0.95
N TYR A 42 -15.88 2.25 0.75
CA TYR A 42 -16.57 1.20 1.51
C TYR A 42 -16.10 -0.20 1.12
N ASP A 43 -15.72 -0.41 -0.14
CA ASP A 43 -15.27 -1.72 -0.65
C ASP A 43 -14.01 -2.20 0.06
N GLU A 44 -13.09 -1.28 0.34
CA GLU A 44 -11.85 -1.57 1.06
C GLU A 44 -12.15 -2.12 2.46
N LEU A 45 -13.07 -1.47 3.18
CA LEU A 45 -13.45 -1.90 4.52
C LEU A 45 -14.11 -3.28 4.51
N VAL A 46 -15.00 -3.52 3.54
CA VAL A 46 -15.70 -4.80 3.40
C VAL A 46 -14.72 -5.92 3.08
N LEU A 47 -13.80 -5.71 2.14
CA LEU A 47 -12.81 -6.72 1.75
C LEU A 47 -11.79 -6.99 2.86
N ALA A 48 -11.39 -5.96 3.62
CA ALA A 48 -10.54 -6.11 4.79
C ALA A 48 -11.21 -6.98 5.88
N GLN A 49 -12.54 -6.88 6.03
CA GLN A 49 -13.31 -7.69 6.98
C GLN A 49 -13.61 -9.11 6.48
N LEU A 50 -13.86 -9.27 5.17
CA LEU A 50 -14.22 -10.55 4.58
C LEU A 50 -13.12 -11.61 4.77
N ARG A 51 -11.84 -11.18 4.70
CA ARG A 51 -10.60 -11.96 4.90
C ARG A 51 -10.38 -13.13 3.93
N GLN A 52 -11.42 -13.88 3.56
CA GLN A 52 -11.35 -15.09 2.76
C GLN A 52 -12.57 -15.24 1.87
N PHE A 53 -12.38 -15.67 0.64
CA PHE A 53 -13.45 -16.04 -0.28
C PHE A 53 -13.08 -17.32 -1.03
N GLY A 54 -13.95 -18.34 -0.96
CA GLY A 54 -13.75 -19.57 -1.72
C GLY A 54 -12.40 -20.28 -1.46
N ARG A 55 -11.93 -20.30 -0.20
CA ARG A 55 -10.62 -20.82 0.25
C ARG A 55 -9.38 -20.03 -0.18
N LYS A 56 -9.56 -18.84 -0.75
CA LYS A 56 -8.48 -17.89 -1.06
C LYS A 56 -8.50 -16.75 -0.04
N SER A 57 -7.34 -16.32 0.44
CA SER A 57 -7.27 -15.15 1.32
C SER A 57 -7.39 -13.88 0.48
N ILE A 58 -7.93 -12.82 1.06
CA ILE A 58 -8.04 -11.51 0.41
C ILE A 58 -6.96 -10.62 1.02
N THR A 59 -6.09 -10.07 0.16
CA THR A 59 -4.92 -9.29 0.57
C THR A 59 -4.86 -7.99 -0.22
N SER A 60 -4.54 -6.88 0.45
CA SER A 60 -4.26 -5.61 -0.25
C SER A 60 -2.90 -5.69 -0.94
N VAL A 61 -2.82 -5.16 -2.15
CA VAL A 61 -1.55 -5.05 -2.89
C VAL A 61 -0.49 -4.30 -2.08
N GLU A 62 -0.87 -3.26 -1.34
CA GLU A 62 0.06 -2.47 -0.53
C GLU A 62 0.70 -3.30 0.59
N LYS A 63 -0.08 -4.22 1.17
CA LYS A 63 0.37 -5.09 2.25
C LYS A 63 1.34 -6.16 1.75
N GLU A 64 1.09 -6.68 0.55
CA GLU A 64 1.99 -7.65 -0.06
C GLU A 64 3.33 -7.01 -0.44
N MET A 65 3.30 -5.83 -1.04
CA MET A 65 4.52 -5.07 -1.37
C MET A 65 5.38 -4.78 -0.14
N ARG A 66 4.75 -4.51 1.01
CA ARG A 66 5.48 -4.33 2.27
C ARG A 66 6.20 -5.61 2.73
N ARG A 67 5.55 -6.78 2.60
CA ARG A 67 6.16 -8.07 2.94
C ARG A 67 7.35 -8.38 2.05
N ASP A 68 7.22 -8.15 0.75
CA ASP A 68 8.32 -8.36 -0.19
C ASP A 68 9.52 -7.45 0.11
N ALA A 69 9.26 -6.20 0.52
CA ALA A 69 10.32 -5.27 0.93
C ALA A 69 11.02 -5.70 2.22
N GLU A 70 10.29 -6.28 3.18
CA GLU A 70 10.85 -6.78 4.45
C GLU A 70 11.69 -8.06 4.25
N GLU A 71 11.36 -8.90 3.27
CA GLU A 71 12.12 -10.12 2.94
C GLU A 71 13.38 -9.84 2.10
N ALA A 72 13.45 -8.70 1.41
CA ALA A 72 14.56 -8.31 0.53
C ALA A 72 15.76 -7.66 1.25
N HIS A 73 15.96 -7.93 2.55
CA HIS A 73 17.03 -7.33 3.35
C HIS A 73 18.43 -7.92 3.06
N GLU A 74 19.03 -7.48 1.96
CA GLU A 74 20.47 -7.25 1.85
C GLU A 74 20.68 -5.81 1.35
N GLU A 75 20.78 -4.86 2.27
CA GLU A 75 21.05 -3.45 1.93
C GLU A 75 22.57 -3.22 1.85
N PRO A 76 23.13 -2.79 0.71
CA PRO A 76 24.53 -2.39 0.63
C PRO A 76 24.81 -1.18 1.55
N GLU A 77 25.99 -1.11 2.17
CA GLU A 77 26.33 -0.04 3.15
C GLU A 77 26.19 1.39 2.58
N GLU A 78 26.34 1.58 1.27
CA GLU A 78 26.16 2.88 0.60
C GLU A 78 24.71 3.39 0.69
N VAL A 79 23.74 2.48 0.76
CA VAL A 79 22.32 2.81 0.88
C VAL A 79 22.00 3.29 2.30
N ARG A 80 22.77 2.84 3.30
CA ARG A 80 22.59 3.23 4.71
C ARG A 80 22.93 4.71 4.94
N GLY A 81 24.01 5.20 4.33
CA GLY A 81 24.40 6.61 4.41
C GLY A 81 23.39 7.54 3.74
N LEU A 82 22.85 7.13 2.59
CA LEU A 82 21.78 7.85 1.90
C LEU A 82 20.47 7.82 2.70
N ALA A 83 20.13 6.69 3.33
CA ALA A 83 18.94 6.57 4.16
C ALA A 83 18.99 7.46 5.40
N GLU A 84 20.17 7.61 6.04
CA GLU A 84 20.34 8.53 7.16
C GLU A 84 20.22 10.00 6.73
N TRP A 85 20.83 10.38 5.61
CA TRP A 85 20.68 11.73 5.04
C TRP A 85 19.21 12.04 4.69
N LEU A 86 18.53 11.09 4.05
CA LEU A 86 17.13 11.23 3.67
C LEU A 86 16.21 11.37 4.90
N LYS A 87 16.47 10.59 5.97
CA LYS A 87 15.75 10.70 7.24
C LYS A 87 15.99 12.05 7.92
N ALA A 88 17.20 12.61 7.84
CA ALA A 88 17.51 13.91 8.43
C ALA A 88 16.76 15.05 7.71
N GLU A 89 16.69 15.02 6.37
CA GLU A 89 16.04 16.07 5.58
C GLU A 89 14.50 15.93 5.57
N LEU A 90 13.97 14.71 5.42
CA LEU A 90 12.53 14.46 5.34
C LEU A 90 11.86 14.28 6.72
N GLY A 91 12.61 13.90 7.75
CA GLY A 91 12.12 13.76 9.12
C GLY A 91 11.31 14.97 9.63
N PRO A 92 11.79 16.21 9.47
CA PRO A 92 11.03 17.40 9.86
C PRO A 92 9.81 17.66 8.96
N MET A 93 9.82 17.24 7.69
CA MET A 93 8.69 17.42 6.78
C MET A 93 7.55 16.42 7.05
N VAL A 94 7.87 15.17 7.39
CA VAL A 94 6.88 14.13 7.71
C VAL A 94 6.20 14.40 9.06
N HIS A 95 6.98 14.78 10.08
CA HIS A 95 6.43 15.20 11.38
C HIS A 95 5.49 16.41 11.25
N LYS A 96 5.80 17.34 10.35
CA LYS A 96 4.95 18.51 10.10
C LYS A 96 3.60 18.10 9.50
N ARG A 97 3.56 17.08 8.64
CA ARG A 97 2.32 16.59 8.02
C ARG A 97 1.42 15.86 9.02
N GLU A 98 1.98 15.01 9.88
CA GLU A 98 1.22 14.38 10.98
C GLU A 98 0.64 15.42 11.93
N MET A 99 1.44 16.42 12.31
CA MET A 99 1.00 17.47 13.24
C MET A 99 -0.11 18.37 12.65
N ILE A 100 -0.13 18.58 11.33
CA ILE A 100 -1.21 19.31 10.64
C ILE A 100 -2.50 18.47 10.63
N LEU A 101 -2.42 17.18 10.33
CA LEU A 101 -3.59 16.29 10.31
C LEU A 101 -4.21 16.13 11.71
N THR A 102 -3.39 16.02 12.76
CA THR A 102 -3.88 15.98 14.16
C THR A 102 -4.56 17.29 14.56
N LYS A 103 -4.00 18.45 14.17
CA LYS A 103 -4.61 19.75 14.48
C LYS A 103 -5.92 20.00 13.72
N VAL A 104 -6.02 19.56 12.46
CA VAL A 104 -7.26 19.65 11.68
C VAL A 104 -8.34 18.75 12.28
N SER A 105 -7.99 17.53 12.69
CA SER A 105 -8.94 16.62 13.35
C SER A 105 -9.46 17.16 14.69
N GLN A 106 -8.65 17.91 15.46
CA GLN A 106 -9.11 18.54 16.71
C GLN A 106 -9.98 19.78 16.49
N LEU A 107 -9.87 20.45 15.33
CA LEU A 107 -10.68 21.62 15.00
C LEU A 107 -12.08 21.26 14.49
N THR A 108 -12.25 20.09 13.86
CA THR A 108 -13.54 19.64 13.28
C THR A 108 -14.49 19.03 14.33
N VAL A 109 -14.05 18.78 15.57
CA VAL A 109 -14.87 18.20 16.66
C VAL A 109 -15.42 19.29 17.61
N ARG A 110 -15.58 20.53 17.15
CA ARG A 110 -16.28 21.59 17.88
C ARG A 110 -17.54 22.03 17.15
#